data_AF-A0A925DYQ1-F1
#
_entry.id   AF-A0A925DYQ1-F1
#
_cell.length_a   1.000
_cell.length_b   1.000
_cell.length_c   1.000
_cell.angle_alpha   90.00
_cell.angle_beta   90.00
_cell.angle_gamma   90.00
#
_symmetry.space_group_name_H-M   'P 1'
#
loop_
_entity.id
_entity.type
_entity.pdbx_description
1 polymer ?
#
loop_
_entity_poly.entity_id
_entity_poly.type
_entity_poly.pdbx_seq_one_letter_code
_entity_poly.pdbx_strand_id
1 'polypeptide(L)' 'MLKRAGWTINHKRIQRLVAEMGLQCPVKRRKTRTTNSQHDFPRYPTRVGGLEITCPDQV' A
#
# COMPACT_ATOMS: atom_id res chain seq x y z
N MET A 1 0.45 -21.25 17.45
CA MET A 1 -0.43 -22.44 17.54
C MET A 1 0.37 -23.74 17.49
N LEU A 2 1.25 -23.97 16.51
CA LEU A 2 2.05 -25.21 16.40
C LEU A 2 2.96 -25.50 17.61
N LYS A 3 3.64 -24.49 18.16
CA LYS A 3 4.41 -24.65 19.41
C LYS A 3 3.52 -25.04 20.62
N ARG A 4 2.29 -24.52 20.69
CA ARG A 4 1.32 -24.89 21.74
C ARG A 4 0.81 -26.33 21.57
N ALA A 5 0.80 -26.85 20.35
CA ALA A 5 0.47 -28.24 20.05
C ALA A 5 1.67 -29.21 20.24
N GLY A 6 2.79 -28.74 20.80
CA GLY A 6 3.98 -29.57 21.06
C GLY A 6 4.94 -29.74 19.88
N TRP A 7 4.71 -29.05 18.76
CA TRP A 7 5.54 -29.19 17.57
C TRP A 7 6.74 -28.23 17.59
N THR A 8 7.95 -28.80 17.61
CA THR A 8 9.21 -28.05 17.54
C THR A 8 9.65 -27.85 16.09
N ILE A 9 8.90 -27.03 15.35
CA ILE A 9 9.17 -26.73 13.93
C ILE A 9 9.86 -25.37 13.81
N ASN A 10 10.86 -25.27 12.94
CA ASN A 10 11.52 -24.00 12.60
C ASN A 10 10.52 -23.04 11.91
N HIS A 11 10.53 -21.76 12.30
CA HIS A 11 9.69 -20.73 11.71
C HIS A 11 9.81 -20.65 10.18
N LYS A 12 10.98 -20.94 9.61
CA LYS A 12 11.21 -20.94 8.15
C LYS A 12 10.32 -21.95 7.41
N ARG A 13 10.11 -23.13 8.01
CA ARG A 13 9.26 -24.19 7.42
C ARG A 13 7.80 -23.79 7.45
N ILE A 14 7.35 -23.17 8.53
CA ILE A 14 5.97 -22.66 8.66
C ILE A 14 5.73 -21.57 7.59
N GLN A 15 6.68 -20.64 7.44
CA GLN A 15 6.56 -19.55 6.47
C GLN A 15 6.45 -20.06 5.03
N ARG A 16 7.21 -21.09 4.65
CA ARG A 16 7.13 -21.72 3.32
C ARG A 16 5.76 -22.36 3.09
N LEU A 17 5.27 -23.15 4.04
CA LEU A 17 3.96 -23.80 3.95
C LEU A 17 2.81 -22.77 3.83
N VAL A 18 2.86 -21.70 4.64
CA VAL A 18 1.89 -20.59 4.58
C VAL A 18 1.93 -19.89 3.22
N ALA A 19 3.11 -19.78 2.59
CA ALA A 19 3.27 -19.25 1.24
C ALA A 19 2.62 -20.16 0.19
N GLU A 20 2.92 -21.45 0.22
CA GLU A 20 2.40 -22.46 -0.72
C GLU A 20 0.87 -22.57 -0.64
N MET A 21 0.29 -22.42 0.56
CA MET A 21 -1.16 -22.43 0.76
C MET A 21 -1.83 -21.08 0.48
N GLY A 22 -1.09 -20.04 0.09
CA GLY A 22 -1.65 -18.71 -0.19
C GLY A 22 -2.24 -17.99 1.04
N LEU A 23 -1.85 -18.38 2.26
CA LEU A 23 -2.37 -17.83 3.52
C LEU A 23 -1.55 -16.63 4.04
N GLN A 24 -0.64 -16.09 3.22
CA GLN A 24 0.13 -14.92 3.60
C GLN A 24 -0.77 -13.69 3.65
N CYS A 25 -0.71 -12.94 4.76
CA CYS A 25 -1.33 -11.63 4.82
C CYS A 25 -0.65 -10.71 3.79
N PRO A 26 -1.41 -10.04 2.91
CA PRO A 26 -0.83 -9.11 1.95
C PRO A 26 -0.18 -7.95 2.71
N VAL A 27 1.10 -7.69 2.41
CA VAL A 27 1.81 -6.54 2.97
C VAL A 27 1.27 -5.29 2.29
N LYS A 28 0.60 -4.42 3.05
CA LYS A 28 0.17 -3.11 2.53
C LYS A 28 1.42 -2.30 2.17
N ARG A 29 1.51 -1.87 0.90
CA ARG A 29 2.56 -0.93 0.49
C ARG A 29 2.43 0.36 1.29
N ARG A 30 3.53 0.82 1.89
CA ARG A 30 3.59 2.14 2.52
C ARG A 30 3.53 3.19 1.41
N LYS A 31 2.52 4.06 1.47
CA LYS A 31 2.42 5.23 0.59
C LYS A 31 3.05 6.43 1.29
N THR A 32 3.93 7.16 0.59
CA THR A 32 4.46 8.43 1.07
C THR A 32 3.59 9.56 0.52
N ARG A 33 3.14 10.47 1.40
CA ARG A 33 2.45 11.69 0.95
C ARG A 33 3.51 12.65 0.39
N THR A 34 3.47 12.90 -0.91
CA THR A 34 4.35 13.88 -1.59
C THR A 34 3.85 15.31 -1.43
N THR A 35 2.58 15.49 -1.05
CA THR A 35 1.97 16.80 -0.83
C THR A 35 1.65 17.01 0.64
N ASN A 36 2.17 18.10 1.21
CA ASN A 36 1.80 18.56 2.54
C ASN A 36 0.45 19.30 2.52
N SER A 37 -0.64 18.58 2.24
CA SER A 37 -1.99 19.18 2.26
C SER A 37 -2.57 19.33 3.67
N GLN A 38 -1.78 19.07 4.72
CA GLN A 38 -2.21 19.13 6.11
C GLN A 38 -1.68 20.44 6.71
N HIS A 39 -2.29 21.54 6.29
CA HIS A 39 -1.96 22.89 6.72
C HIS A 39 -3.24 23.73 6.82
N ASP A 40 -3.20 24.81 7.59
CA ASP A 40 -4.37 25.67 7.83
C ASP A 40 -4.67 26.62 6.66
N PHE A 41 -3.79 26.69 5.64
CA PHE A 41 -4.03 27.53 4.47
C PHE A 41 -5.19 27.00 3.60
N PRO A 42 -5.97 27.89 2.96
CA PRO A 42 -6.99 27.51 2.00
C PRO A 42 -6.40 26.64 0.87
N ARG A 43 -7.11 25.56 0.53
CA ARG A 43 -6.80 24.77 -0.67
C ARG A 43 -7.44 25.47 -1.87
N TYR A 44 -6.61 25.99 -2.76
CA TYR A 44 -7.11 26.57 -4.00
C TYR A 44 -7.53 25.47 -4.99
N PRO A 45 -8.68 25.61 -5.66
CA PRO A 45 -9.08 24.66 -6.69
C PRO A 45 -8.08 24.66 -7.84
N THR A 46 -7.85 23.49 -8.44
CA THR A 46 -7.05 23.38 -9.65
C THR A 46 -7.74 24.13 -10.79
N ARG A 47 -6.97 24.92 -11.54
CA ARG A 47 -7.50 25.73 -12.66
C ARG A 47 -7.87 24.92 -13.90
N VAL A 48 -7.50 23.64 -13.90
CA VAL A 48 -7.65 22.71 -15.03
C VAL A 48 -9.01 21.99 -15.01
N GLY A 49 -9.84 22.20 -13.98
CA GLY A 49 -11.07 21.43 -13.78
C GLY A 49 -12.13 21.53 -14.88
N GLY A 50 -12.06 22.54 -15.74
CA GLY A 50 -12.93 22.72 -16.91
C GLY A 50 -12.16 22.85 -18.24
N LEU A 51 -10.87 22.53 -18.25
CA LEU A 51 -10.04 22.62 -19.44
C LEU A 51 -10.09 21.29 -20.20
N GLU A 52 -10.50 21.34 -21.47
CA GLU A 52 -10.39 20.21 -22.39
C GLU A 52 -8.94 20.13 -22.91
N ILE A 53 -8.27 19.00 -22.64
CA ILE A 53 -6.90 18.74 -23.08
C ILE A 53 -6.96 18.20 -24.50
N THR A 54 -6.43 18.96 -25.45
CA THR A 54 -6.52 18.66 -26.90
C THR A 54 -5.26 17.99 -27.46
N CYS A 55 -4.12 18.10 -26.78
CA CYS A 55 -2.86 17.49 -27.21
C CYS A 55 -1.97 17.05 -26.03
N PRO A 56 -0.98 16.16 -26.29
CA PRO A 56 0.05 15.82 -25.30
C PRO A 56 0.84 17.06 -24.84
N ASP A 57 1.30 17.04 -23.59
CA ASP A 57 2.05 18.13 -22.92
C ASP A 57 1.27 19.45 -22.75
N GLN A 58 -0.05 19.40 -22.88
CA GLN A 58 -0.93 20.47 -22.45
C GLN A 58 -1.22 20.27 -20.94
N VAL A 59 -0.62 21.15 -20.12
CA VAL A 59 -0.66 21.29 -18.64
C VAL A 59 0.35 20.46 -17.81
#